data_AF-A0AAQ4DS04-F1
#
_entry.id   AF-A0AAQ4DS04-F1
#
_cell.length_a   1.000
_cell.length_b   1.000
_cell.length_c   1.000
_cell.angle_alpha   90.00
_cell.angle_beta   90.00
_cell.angle_gamma   90.00
#
_symmetry.space_group_name_H-M   'P 1'
#
loop_
_entity.id
_entity.type
_entity.pdbx_description
1 polymer ?
#
loop_
_entity_poly.entity_id
_entity_poly.type
_entity_poly.pdbx_seq_one_letter_code
_entity_poly.pdbx_strand_id
1 'polypeptide(L)'
;MSTEMKKDYSHPEISRFLYTDYKICGVLETHFFGYQCTLFVVRESKESVASSCLEAHAELCGEDVSLYDKDLGIETQPERMQ
;
A
#
# COMPACT_ATOMS: atom_id res chain seq x y z
N MET A 1 18.06 -1.06 -27.82
CA MET A 1 17.14 0.05 -28.11
C MET A 1 16.46 0.37 -26.79
N SER A 2 16.97 1.36 -26.05
CA SER A 2 16.48 1.67 -24.71
C SER A 2 15.26 2.56 -24.85
N THR A 3 14.08 2.06 -24.50
CA THR A 3 12.85 2.84 -24.49
C THR A 3 12.93 3.85 -23.37
N GLU A 4 13.08 5.13 -23.71
CA GLU A 4 13.02 6.22 -22.75
C GLU A 4 11.57 6.35 -22.25
N MET A 5 11.37 6.09 -20.96
CA MET A 5 10.08 6.23 -20.29
C MET A 5 9.78 7.73 -20.15
N LYS A 6 8.95 8.27 -21.03
CA LYS A 6 8.50 9.68 -20.94
C LYS A 6 7.72 9.87 -19.65
N LYS A 7 8.25 10.68 -18.72
CA LYS A 7 7.52 11.10 -17.53
C LYS A 7 6.32 11.95 -17.96
N ASP A 8 5.12 11.45 -17.71
CA ASP A 8 3.90 12.23 -17.85
C ASP A 8 3.74 13.14 -16.62
N TYR A 9 4.10 14.42 -16.78
CA TYR A 9 3.92 15.43 -15.72
C TYR A 9 2.48 15.91 -15.60
N SER A 10 1.56 15.47 -16.47
CA SER A 10 0.16 15.90 -16.43
C SER A 10 -0.69 15.16 -15.39
N HIS A 11 -0.22 13.98 -14.95
CA HIS A 11 -0.81 13.21 -13.85
C HIS A 11 0.27 12.97 -12.80
N PRO A 12 0.51 13.90 -11.86
CA PRO A 12 1.43 13.63 -10.77
C PRO A 12 0.99 12.36 -10.05
N GLU A 13 1.91 11.43 -9.85
CA GLU A 13 1.70 10.24 -9.03
C GLU A 13 1.61 10.68 -7.57
N ILE A 14 0.43 11.14 -7.17
CA ILE A 14 0.19 11.66 -5.84
C ILE A 14 -0.06 10.47 -4.92
N SER A 15 0.85 10.31 -3.96
CA SER A 15 0.62 9.47 -2.78
C SER A 15 0.25 10.36 -1.61
N ARG A 16 -0.77 9.97 -0.85
CA ARG A 16 -1.30 10.74 0.29
C ARG A 16 -1.47 9.86 1.51
N PHE A 17 -0.97 10.31 2.65
CA PHE A 17 -1.28 9.67 3.93
C PHE A 17 -2.72 10.01 4.31
N LEU A 18 -3.56 8.98 4.47
CA LEU A 18 -4.92 9.10 5.00
C LEU A 18 -4.92 9.05 6.54
N TYR A 19 -3.99 8.28 7.11
CA TYR A 19 -3.78 8.16 8.55
C TYR A 19 -2.30 7.92 8.87
N THR A 20 -1.84 8.41 10.01
CA THR A 20 -0.59 8.00 10.63
C THR A 20 -0.65 8.22 12.13
N ASP A 21 -0.06 7.30 12.88
CA ASP A 21 0.14 7.46 14.31
C ASP A 21 1.46 8.20 14.64
N TYR A 22 2.19 8.62 13.60
CA TYR A 22 3.52 9.24 13.65
C TYR A 22 4.61 8.41 14.34
N LYS A 23 4.38 7.11 14.54
CA LYS A 23 5.30 6.23 15.28
C LYS A 23 5.54 4.92 14.56
N ILE A 24 4.51 4.09 14.41
CA ILE A 24 4.65 2.71 13.98
C ILE A 24 3.81 2.35 12.76
N CYS A 25 2.84 3.18 12.36
CA CYS A 25 1.97 2.86 11.24
C CYS A 25 1.42 4.08 10.47
N GLY A 26 0.93 3.82 9.26
CA GLY A 26 0.16 4.77 8.48
C GLY A 26 -0.57 4.13 7.31
N VAL A 27 -1.68 4.74 6.91
CA VAL A 27 -2.46 4.33 5.73
C VAL A 27 -2.11 5.29 4.60
N LEU A 28 -1.62 4.75 3.48
CA LEU A 28 -1.24 5.51 2.29
C LEU A 28 -2.18 5.16 1.14
N GLU A 29 -2.75 6.20 0.55
CA GLU A 29 -3.47 6.15 -0.71
C GLU A 29 -2.50 6.46 -1.84
N THR A 30 -2.43 5.59 -2.85
CA THR A 30 -1.65 5.83 -4.06
C THR A 30 -2.51 5.56 -5.29
N HIS A 31 -2.23 6.31 -6.37
CA HIS A 31 -2.87 6.15 -7.67
C HIS A 31 -1.88 5.64 -8.73
N PHE A 32 -0.77 5.05 -8.31
CA PHE A 32 0.27 4.54 -9.18
C PHE A 32 -0.10 3.12 -9.62
N PHE A 33 -0.45 2.95 -10.91
CA PHE A 33 -1.00 1.71 -11.47
C PHE A 33 -2.37 1.28 -10.91
N GLY A 34 -3.26 2.25 -10.69
CA GLY A 34 -4.60 2.02 -10.14
C GLY A 34 -4.71 2.48 -8.69
N TYR A 35 -5.90 2.34 -8.11
CA TYR A 35 -6.16 2.73 -6.73
C TYR A 35 -5.56 1.70 -5.76
N GLN A 36 -4.69 2.15 -4.86
CA GLN A 36 -4.17 1.34 -3.77
C GLN A 36 -4.37 2.07 -2.43
N CYS A 37 -4.78 1.33 -1.41
CA CYS A 37 -4.99 1.82 -0.05
C CYS A 37 -4.27 0.89 0.93
N THR A 38 -3.04 1.25 1.28
CA THR A 38 -2.07 0.34 1.90
C THR A 38 -1.76 0.75 3.32
N LEU A 39 -1.87 -0.19 4.26
CA LEU A 39 -1.37 -0.05 5.62
C LEU A 39 0.14 -0.34 5.66
N PHE A 40 0.93 0.67 6.01
CA PHE A 40 2.34 0.54 6.31
C PHE A 40 2.56 0.40 7.81
N VAL A 41 3.43 -0.51 8.20
CA VAL A 41 3.90 -0.68 9.58
C VAL A 41 5.42 -0.74 9.62
N VAL A 42 6.02 -0.18 10.67
CA VAL A 42 7.45 -0.36 10.91
C VAL A 42 7.76 -1.83 11.12
N ARG A 43 8.96 -2.26 10.70
CA ARG A 43 9.31 -3.68 10.64
C ARG A 43 9.22 -4.36 12.01
N GLU A 44 9.59 -3.64 13.05
CA GLU A 44 9.57 -4.08 14.45
C GLU A 44 8.17 -4.38 14.96
N SER A 45 7.13 -3.81 14.33
CA SER A 45 5.73 -3.97 14.71
C SER A 45 4.97 -4.95 13.79
N LYS A 46 5.66 -5.66 12.88
CA LYS A 46 5.02 -6.61 11.95
C LYS A 46 4.17 -7.66 12.67
N GLU A 47 4.63 -8.16 13.82
CA GLU A 47 3.93 -9.22 14.56
C GLU A 47 2.83 -8.70 15.51
N SER A 48 2.82 -7.39 15.80
CA SER A 48 1.90 -6.77 16.73
C SER A 48 1.55 -5.37 16.25
N VAL A 49 0.71 -5.32 15.21
CA VAL A 49 0.16 -4.07 14.67
C VAL A 49 -0.90 -3.56 15.65
N ALA A 50 -0.81 -2.29 16.05
CA ALA A 50 -1.79 -1.69 16.95
C ALA A 50 -3.20 -1.73 16.34
N SER A 51 -4.21 -2.01 17.17
CA SER A 51 -5.60 -2.12 16.70
C SER A 51 -6.08 -0.84 16.02
N SER A 52 -5.65 0.33 16.53
CA SER A 52 -5.97 1.63 15.93
C SER A 52 -5.51 1.76 14.47
N CYS A 53 -4.42 1.10 14.08
CA CYS A 53 -3.93 1.11 12.70
C CYS A 53 -4.79 0.21 11.79
N LEU A 54 -5.24 -0.93 12.32
CA LEU A 54 -6.11 -1.88 11.61
C LEU A 54 -7.52 -1.29 11.44
N GLU A 55 -8.05 -0.69 12.50
CA GLU A 55 -9.34 0.01 12.50
C GLU A 55 -9.33 1.17 11.50
N ALA A 56 -8.28 2.01 11.53
CA ALA A 56 -8.14 3.10 10.57
C ALA A 56 -8.06 2.60 9.12
N HIS A 57 -7.35 1.49 8.88
CA HIS A 57 -7.30 0.89 7.53
C HIS A 57 -8.66 0.39 7.07
N ALA A 58 -9.39 -0.36 7.91
CA ALA A 58 -10.71 -0.86 7.58
C ALA A 58 -11.72 0.28 7.35
N GLU A 59 -11.67 1.35 8.15
CA GLU A 59 -12.54 2.52 8.01
C GLU A 59 -12.25 3.31 6.72
N LEU A 60 -10.97 3.49 6.37
CA LEU A 60 -10.55 4.35 5.26
C LEU A 60 -10.51 3.62 3.91
N CYS A 61 -10.18 2.33 3.91
CA CYS A 61 -9.97 1.54 2.71
C CYS A 61 -11.08 0.51 2.45
N GLY A 62 -11.94 0.24 3.44
CA GLY A 62 -12.91 -0.85 3.42
C GLY A 62 -12.35 -2.17 3.98
N GLU A 63 -13.24 -3.11 4.31
CA GLU A 63 -12.89 -4.42 4.90
C GLU A 63 -12.43 -5.47 3.86
N ASP A 64 -12.11 -5.07 2.63
CA ASP A 64 -11.84 -6.03 1.56
C ASP A 64 -10.46 -6.70 1.72
N VAL A 65 -10.49 -8.02 1.60
CA VAL A 65 -9.47 -9.06 1.85
C VAL A 65 -8.06 -8.57 2.21
N SER A 66 -7.72 -8.74 3.48
CA SER A 66 -6.35 -8.72 4.02
C SER A 66 -5.42 -9.65 3.21
N LEU A 67 -4.57 -9.09 2.36
CA LEU A 67 -3.35 -9.75 1.89
C LEU A 67 -2.25 -9.61 2.96
N TYR A 68 -2.55 -9.99 4.21
CA TYR A 68 -1.49 -10.25 5.18
C TYR A 68 -0.87 -11.61 4.86
N ASP A 69 0.01 -11.64 3.86
CA ASP A 69 0.80 -12.81 3.56
C ASP A 69 2.11 -12.73 4.35
N LYS A 70 2.24 -13.58 5.38
CA LYS A 70 3.45 -13.67 6.20
C LYS A 70 4.68 -14.04 5.36
N ASP A 71 4.47 -14.64 4.18
CA ASP A 71 5.49 -15.23 3.32
C ASP A 71 5.94 -14.33 2.15
N LEU A 72 5.37 -13.14 1.97
CA LEU A 72 5.84 -12.21 0.93
C LEU A 72 7.10 -11.45 1.37
N GLY A 73 8.20 -12.18 1.52
CA GLY A 73 9.44 -11.73 0.89
C GLY A 73 9.15 -11.67 -0.61
N ILE A 74 9.12 -10.46 -1.19
CA ILE A 74 8.72 -10.27 -2.58
C ILE A 74 9.59 -11.13 -3.50
N GLU A 75 8.98 -12.15 -4.12
CA GLU A 75 9.42 -12.74 -5.38
C GLU A 75 8.19 -13.19 -6.21
N THR A 76 7.72 -12.28 -7.10
CA THR A 76 7.15 -12.52 -8.46
C THR A 76 5.92 -13.44 -8.65
N GLN A 77 4.95 -13.29 -9.57
CA GLN A 77 4.74 -12.54 -10.83
C GLN A 77 3.24 -12.71 -11.27
N PRO A 78 2.76 -12.18 -12.43
CA PRO A 78 1.35 -11.78 -12.64
C PRO A 78 0.45 -12.93 -13.11
N GLU A 79 -0.79 -12.99 -12.60
CA GLU A 79 -1.81 -13.86 -13.19
C GLU A 79 -2.61 -13.11 -14.26
N ARG A 80 -2.30 -13.50 -15.49
CA ARG A 80 -3.19 -13.53 -16.65
C ARG A 80 -4.61 -13.93 -16.22
N MET A 81 -5.61 -13.12 -16.53
CA MET A 81 -6.99 -13.59 -16.62
C MET A 81 -7.44 -13.46 -18.08
N GLN A 82 -8.07 -14.55 -18.53
CA GLN A 82 -8.27 -15.00 -19.91
C GLN A 82 -9.09 -14.05 -20.78
#